data_AF-A0A1G8TB02-F1
#
_entry.id   AF-A0A1G8TB02-F1
#
_cell.length_a   1.000
_cell.length_b   1.000
_cell.length_c   1.000
_cell.angle_alpha   90.00
_cell.angle_beta   90.00
_cell.angle_gamma   90.00
#
_symmetry.space_group_name_H-M   'P 1'
#
loop_
_entity.id
_entity.type
_entity.pdbx_description
1 polymer ?
#
loop_
_entity_poly.entity_id
_entity_poly.type
_entity_poly.pdbx_seq_one_letter_code
_entity_poly.pdbx_strand_id
1 'polypeptide(L)'
;MSKEPELHLWLRPTHGEPLTIRTRSFGSAEEALAKLSGAIEHGYPVSCELSGPDDAEGAVVLINPAAVAAVKVWPEPAGETGDGSYL
;
A
#
# COMPACT_ATOMS: atom_id res chain seq x y z
N MET A 1 -12.83 -12.91 10.62
CA MET A 1 -12.04 -12.75 9.39
C MET A 1 -12.44 -11.41 8.81
N SER A 2 -11.51 -10.45 8.74
CA SER A 2 -11.79 -9.07 8.35
C SER A 2 -12.46 -9.00 6.98
N LYS A 3 -13.47 -8.14 6.87
CA LYS A 3 -14.28 -7.88 5.66
C LYS A 3 -13.64 -6.85 4.73
N GLU A 4 -12.46 -6.36 5.08
CA GLU A 4 -11.78 -5.29 4.34
C GLU A 4 -11.29 -5.81 2.98
N PRO A 5 -11.39 -4.98 1.93
CA PRO A 5 -10.94 -5.36 0.60
C PRO A 5 -9.43 -5.58 0.60
N GLU A 6 -8.98 -6.55 -0.18
CA GLU A 6 -7.55 -6.70 -0.43
C GLU A 6 -7.08 -5.63 -1.42
N LEU A 7 -6.08 -4.87 -0.99
CA LEU A 7 -5.46 -3.80 -1.76
C LEU A 7 -4.02 -4.15 -2.10
N HIS A 8 -3.63 -3.78 -3.31
CA HIS A 8 -2.25 -3.83 -3.76
C HIS A 8 -1.67 -2.42 -3.67
N LEU A 9 -0.53 -2.30 -3.01
CA LEU A 9 0.25 -1.08 -2.92
C LEU A 9 1.55 -1.30 -3.67
N TRP A 10 1.78 -0.54 -4.72
CA TRP A 10 3.09 -0.42 -5.35
C TRP A 10 3.83 0.77 -4.74
N LEU A 11 5.04 0.49 -4.27
CA LEU A 11 5.90 1.45 -3.61
C LEU A 11 7.14 1.65 -4.49
N ARG A 12 7.37 2.89 -4.94
CA ARG A 12 8.62 3.29 -5.56
C ARG A 12 9.53 3.86 -4.47
N PRO A 13 10.58 3.16 -4.03
CA PRO A 13 11.51 3.74 -3.08
C PRO A 13 12.36 4.83 -3.77
N THR A 14 12.92 5.74 -2.98
CA THR A 14 13.91 6.72 -3.44
C THR A 14 15.20 6.04 -3.93
N HIS A 15 15.52 4.87 -3.35
CA HIS A 15 16.66 4.03 -3.73
C HIS A 15 16.23 2.56 -3.81
N GLY A 16 16.66 1.86 -4.88
CA GLY A 16 16.40 0.43 -5.06
C GLY A 16 15.24 0.12 -6.01
N GLU A 17 14.81 -1.15 -5.98
CA GLU A 17 13.76 -1.66 -6.86
C GLU A 17 12.37 -1.41 -6.25
N PRO A 18 11.34 -1.17 -7.09
CA PRO A 18 9.96 -1.08 -6.60
C PRO A 18 9.49 -2.38 -5.95
N LEU A 19 8.61 -2.24 -4.97
CA LEU A 19 7.99 -3.36 -4.28
C LEU A 19 6.47 -3.26 -4.39
N THR A 20 5.81 -4.38 -4.68
CA THR A 20 4.36 -4.50 -4.57
C THR A 20 4.04 -5.31 -3.32
N ILE A 21 3.21 -4.75 -2.44
CA ILE A 21 2.67 -5.45 -1.27
C ILE A 21 1.16 -5.60 -1.41
N ARG A 22 0.61 -6.65 -0.78
CA ARG A 22 -0.83 -6.85 -0.60
C ARG A 22 -1.19 -6.62 0.84
N THR A 23 -2.30 -5.94 1.11
CA THR A 23 -2.74 -5.61 2.47
C THR A 23 -4.26 -5.49 2.56
N ARG A 24 -4.79 -5.77 3.76
CA ARG A 24 -6.19 -5.50 4.13
C ARG A 24 -6.29 -4.41 5.21
N SER A 25 -5.21 -3.69 5.50
CA SER A 25 -5.15 -2.70 6.57
C SER A 25 -5.96 -1.42 6.34
N PHE A 26 -6.72 -1.34 5.24
CA PHE A 26 -7.53 -0.18 4.87
C PHE A 26 -8.90 -0.64 4.38
N GLY A 27 -9.94 0.11 4.69
CA GLY A 27 -11.31 -0.19 4.26
C GLY A 27 -11.58 0.09 2.78
N SER A 28 -10.73 0.88 2.12
CA SER A 28 -10.83 1.21 0.68
C SER A 28 -9.53 1.76 0.10
N ALA A 29 -9.42 1.81 -1.23
CA ALA A 29 -8.29 2.45 -1.91
C ALA A 29 -8.21 3.96 -1.63
N GLU A 30 -9.35 4.64 -1.50
CA GLU A 30 -9.42 6.07 -1.16
C GLU A 30 -8.89 6.34 0.25
N GLU A 31 -9.29 5.51 1.22
CA GLU A 31 -8.79 5.59 2.59
C GLU A 31 -7.28 5.33 2.66
N ALA A 32 -6.80 4.32 1.92
CA ALA A 32 -5.38 4.02 1.83
C ALA A 32 -4.59 5.20 1.25
N LEU A 33 -5.07 5.81 0.15
CA LEU A 33 -4.46 6.99 -0.45
C LEU A 33 -4.43 8.16 0.54
N ALA A 34 -5.56 8.50 1.18
CA ALA A 34 -5.63 9.60 2.14
C ALA A 34 -4.65 9.40 3.31
N LYS A 35 -4.55 8.18 3.84
CA LYS A 35 -3.65 7.85 4.95
C LYS A 35 -2.17 7.90 4.55
N LEU A 36 -1.84 7.45 3.33
CA LEU A 36 -0.49 7.50 2.77
C LEU A 36 -0.08 8.93 2.40
N SER A 37 -0.97 9.73 1.82
CA SER A 37 -0.75 11.16 1.56
C SER A 37 -0.46 11.91 2.86
N GLY A 38 -1.32 11.74 3.88
CA GLY A 38 -1.10 12.39 5.18
C GLY A 38 0.22 11.98 5.84
N ALA A 39 0.62 10.71 5.65
CA ALA A 39 1.91 10.21 6.13
C ALA A 39 3.10 10.86 5.43
N ILE A 40 3.01 11.06 4.11
CA ILE A 40 4.01 11.76 3.31
C ILE A 40 4.10 13.24 3.74
N GLU A 41 2.96 13.91 3.89
CA GLU A 41 2.92 15.32 4.28
C GLU A 41 3.49 15.58 5.68
N HIS A 42 3.23 14.67 6.63
CA HIS A 42 3.62 14.83 8.03
C HIS A 42 4.85 14.02 8.44
N GLY A 43 5.40 13.19 7.55
CA GLY A 43 6.62 12.42 7.76
C GLY A 43 6.50 11.29 8.79
N TYR A 44 5.31 10.73 9.01
CA TYR A 44 5.12 9.60 9.94
C TYR A 44 5.06 8.26 9.21
N PRO A 45 5.59 7.16 9.79
CA PRO A 45 5.53 5.84 9.17
C PRO A 45 4.11 5.27 9.14
N VAL A 46 3.78 4.51 8.09
CA VAL A 46 2.52 3.76 7.98
C VAL A 46 2.77 2.28 8.17
N SER A 47 2.04 1.66 9.09
CA SER A 47 2.07 0.22 9.33
C SER A 47 1.02 -0.48 8.48
N CYS A 48 1.42 -1.49 7.72
CA CYS A 48 0.54 -2.33 6.91
C CYS A 48 0.76 -3.81 7.28
N GLU A 49 -0.33 -4.52 7.54
CA GLU A 49 -0.34 -5.98 7.66
C GLU A 49 -0.44 -6.61 6.27
N LEU A 50 0.43 -7.56 5.98
CA LEU A 50 0.50 -8.21 4.68
C LEU A 50 -0.55 -9.31 4.56
N SER A 51 -1.28 -9.31 3.44
CA SER A 51 -2.29 -10.31 3.10
C SER A 51 -1.88 -11.04 1.82
N GLY A 52 -1.14 -12.14 1.93
CA GLY A 52 -0.75 -12.92 0.76
C GLY A 52 0.18 -14.10 1.08
N PRO A 53 0.09 -15.20 0.29
CA PRO A 53 0.79 -16.46 0.58
C PRO A 53 2.30 -16.45 0.32
N ASP A 54 2.84 -15.42 -0.32
CA ASP A 54 4.25 -15.35 -0.74
C ASP A 54 5.19 -14.95 0.43
N ASP A 55 5.08 -15.65 1.57
CA ASP A 55 6.00 -15.67 2.73
C ASP A 55 5.73 -14.72 3.92
N ALA A 56 4.59 -14.01 3.96
CA ALA A 56 4.41 -13.00 5.03
C ALA A 56 2.95 -12.72 5.44
N GLU A 57 2.00 -13.63 5.23
CA GLU A 57 0.62 -13.42 5.71
C GLU A 57 0.60 -13.15 7.22
N GLY A 58 0.06 -12.00 7.62
CA GLY A 58 0.05 -11.52 9.01
C GLY A 58 1.34 -10.83 9.48
N ALA A 59 2.37 -10.74 8.64
CA ALA A 59 3.55 -9.92 8.94
C ALA A 59 3.24 -8.43 8.76
N VAL A 60 3.97 -7.59 9.49
CA VAL A 60 3.80 -6.14 9.45
C VAL A 60 4.98 -5.48 8.72
N VAL A 61 4.68 -4.65 7.73
CA VAL A 61 5.64 -3.76 7.05
C VAL A 61 5.41 -2.33 7.50
N LEU A 62 6.52 -1.62 7.75
CA LEU A 62 6.53 -0.19 8.00
C LEU A 62 6.97 0.55 6.73
N ILE A 63 6.07 1.35 6.19
CA ILE A 63 6.34 2.25 5.07
C ILE A 63 6.86 3.57 5.65
N ASN A 64 8.13 3.87 5.40
CA ASN A 64 8.73 5.16 5.76
C ASN A 64 8.56 6.15 4.60
N PRO A 65 7.76 7.23 4.75
CA PRO A 65 7.51 8.18 3.67
C PRO A 65 8.79 8.88 3.16
N ALA A 66 9.79 9.08 4.02
CA ALA A 66 11.06 9.68 3.61
C ALA A 66 11.87 8.81 2.63
N ALA A 67 11.55 7.52 2.53
CA ALA A 67 12.18 6.57 1.63
C ALA A 67 11.31 6.20 0.42
N VAL A 68 10.15 6.84 0.24
CA VAL A 68 9.19 6.54 -0.83
C VAL A 68 9.05 7.76 -1.74
N ALA A 69 9.28 7.55 -3.03
CA ALA A 69 9.18 8.57 -4.08
C ALA A 69 7.78 8.63 -4.72
N ALA A 70 7.07 7.51 -4.77
CA ALA A 70 5.70 7.45 -5.29
C ALA A 70 4.97 6.22 -4.75
N VAL A 71 3.64 6.32 -4.66
CA VAL A 71 2.76 5.21 -4.27
C VAL A 71 1.62 5.08 -5.26
N LYS A 72 1.26 3.84 -5.60
CA LYS A 72 0.05 3.51 -6.35
C LYS A 72 -0.77 2.49 -5.58
N VAL A 73 -2.09 2.70 -5.49
CA VAL A 73 -3.02 1.83 -4.77
C VAL A 73 -4.13 1.35 -5.70
N TRP A 74 -4.47 0.06 -5.65
CA TRP A 74 -5.63 -0.50 -6.37
C TRP A 74 -6.20 -1.76 -5.69
N PRO A 75 -7.51 -2.07 -5.85
CA PRO A 75 -8.12 -3.27 -5.29
C PRO A 75 -7.92 -4.53 -6.16
N GLU A 76 -8.05 -5.72 -5.56
CA GLU A 76 -8.12 -7.02 -6.28
C GLU A 76 -9.57 -7.47 -6.58
N PRO A 77 -9.87 -8.15 -7.71
CA PRO A 77 -9.05 -8.30 -8.91
C PRO A 77 -9.35 -7.13 -9.86
N ALA A 78 -8.39 -6.22 -10.01
CA ALA A 78 -8.42 -5.25 -11.09
C ALA A 78 -8.26 -5.99 -12.42
N GLY A 79 -9.38 -6.42 -13.01
CA GLY A 79 -9.43 -6.73 -14.43
C GLY A 79 -8.90 -5.53 -15.21
N GLU A 80 -7.88 -5.78 -16.03
CA GLU A 80 -7.26 -4.87 -16.99
C GLU A 80 -7.11 -3.41 -16.53
N THR A 81 -5.91 -3.06 -16.03
CA THR A 81 -5.40 -1.68 -16.05
C THR A 81 -6.39 -0.63 -15.52
N GLY A 82 -6.99 -0.89 -14.36
CA GLY A 82 -7.64 0.16 -13.59
C GLY A 82 -6.62 1.27 -13.35
N ASP A 83 -6.97 2.51 -13.72
CA ASP A 83 -6.20 3.73 -13.55
C ASP A 83 -5.87 3.98 -12.07
N GLY A 84 -4.94 3.21 -11.51
CA GLY A 84 -4.54 3.38 -10.13
C GLY A 84 -3.95 4.77 -9.97
N SER A 85 -4.45 5.50 -8.98
CA SER A 85 -4.04 6.86 -8.70
C SER A 85 -2.62 6.87 -8.17
N TYR A 86 -1.82 7.81 -8.66
CA TYR A 86 -0.47 8.09 -8.19
C TYR A 86 -0.52 9.30 -7.27
N LEU A 87 0.24 9.25 -6.17
CA LEU A 87 0.56 10.39 -5.32
C LEU A 87 1.99 10.83 -5.59
#